data_AF-A0A962IJL0-F1
#
_entry.id   AF-A0A962IJL0-F1
#
_cell.length_a   1.000
_cell.length_b   1.000
_cell.length_c   1.000
_cell.angle_alpha   90.00
_cell.angle_beta   90.00
_cell.angle_gamma   90.00
#
_symmetry.space_group_name_H-M   'P 1'
#
loop_
_entity.id
_entity.type
_entity.pdbx_description
1 polymer ?
#
loop_
_entity_poly.entity_id
_entity_poly.type
_entity_poly.pdbx_seq_one_letter_code
_entity_poly.pdbx_strand_id
1 'polypeptide(L)'
;MKAGIWLGVGGLVLAGWSACASAANEPDQAALRAELDSARQALRESSQRVAELSRQLGEHSAATRSFTFFGEQRPVLGVVLGESDGEVGARIVAVTPESAAQTAGLRSGDRLVAVDGQRIVQSGSQGLVAARAALADLEEGQ
;
A
#
# COMPACT_ATOMS: atom_id res chain seq x y z
N MET A 1 35.07 47.64 -61.98
CA MET A 1 35.65 48.62 -61.03
C MET A 1 34.73 49.84 -61.00
N LYS A 2 34.22 50.20 -59.81
CA LYS A 2 33.43 51.42 -59.44
C LYS A 2 32.03 51.56 -60.10
N ALA A 3 30.97 51.98 -59.44
CA ALA A 3 30.76 52.49 -58.08
C ALA A 3 29.28 52.27 -57.69
N GLY A 4 29.02 52.04 -56.40
CA GLY A 4 27.68 52.08 -55.83
C GLY A 4 27.23 53.52 -55.54
N ILE A 5 25.92 53.72 -55.51
CA ILE A 5 25.26 54.89 -54.90
C ILE A 5 24.15 54.34 -54.00
N TRP A 6 24.23 54.76 -52.75
CA TRP A 6 23.26 54.57 -51.68
C TRP A 6 22.50 55.89 -51.48
N LEU A 7 21.33 55.80 -50.84
CA LEU A 7 20.40 56.84 -50.36
C LEU A 7 19.25 57.29 -51.27
N GLY A 8 18.05 56.91 -50.83
CA GLY A 8 16.78 57.59 -51.06
C GLY A 8 15.78 57.18 -49.99
N VAL A 9 15.84 57.81 -48.83
CA VAL A 9 14.81 57.73 -47.77
C VAL A 9 13.53 58.38 -48.29
N GLY A 10 12.41 57.67 -48.23
CA GLY A 10 11.08 58.20 -48.51
C GLY A 10 10.03 57.28 -47.89
N GLY A 11 9.57 57.65 -46.70
CA GLY A 11 8.70 56.80 -45.89
C GLY A 11 7.29 56.63 -46.46
N LEU A 12 6.59 55.61 -45.96
CA LEU A 12 5.21 55.72 -45.51
C LEU A 12 4.86 54.51 -44.66
N VAL A 13 4.45 54.78 -43.42
CA VAL A 13 3.75 53.82 -42.56
C VAL A 13 2.43 53.45 -43.26
N LEU A 14 2.23 52.15 -43.53
CA LEU A 14 0.90 51.59 -43.69
C LEU A 14 0.79 50.35 -42.82
N ALA A 15 -0.16 50.43 -41.89
CA ALA A 15 -0.69 49.34 -41.10
C ALA A 15 -1.08 48.15 -41.99
N GLY A 16 -0.80 46.93 -41.52
CA GLY A 16 -1.08 45.71 -42.26
C GLY A 16 -0.95 44.48 -41.39
N TRP A 17 -1.92 44.33 -40.49
CA TRP A 17 -2.24 43.11 -39.75
C TRP A 17 -2.32 41.90 -40.70
N SER A 18 -1.58 40.83 -40.41
CA SER A 18 -1.85 39.47 -40.87
C SER A 18 -1.08 38.54 -39.92
N ALA A 19 -1.62 37.88 -38.90
CA ALA A 19 -2.99 37.41 -38.68
C ALA A 19 -3.61 36.75 -39.91
N CYS A 20 -2.91 35.77 -40.50
CA CYS A 20 -3.58 34.58 -41.03
C CYS A 20 -2.56 33.47 -41.34
N ALA A 21 -2.21 32.68 -40.31
CA ALA A 21 -1.77 31.30 -40.50
C ALA A 21 -2.61 30.34 -39.63
N SER A 22 -3.76 30.82 -39.10
CA SER A 22 -4.63 30.06 -38.20
C SER A 22 -5.81 29.39 -38.91
N ALA A 23 -6.17 29.77 -40.14
CA ALA A 23 -7.44 29.33 -40.73
C ALA A 23 -7.48 27.87 -41.22
N ALA A 24 -6.33 27.17 -41.34
CA ALA A 24 -6.28 25.81 -41.90
C ALA A 24 -6.13 24.69 -40.86
N ASN A 25 -5.83 25.00 -39.59
CA ASN A 25 -5.48 24.00 -38.55
C ASN A 25 -6.37 24.06 -37.29
N GLU A 26 -7.37 24.94 -37.24
CA GLU A 26 -8.33 25.01 -36.14
C GLU A 26 -9.24 23.76 -35.99
N PRO A 27 -9.72 23.08 -37.05
CA PRO A 27 -10.53 21.88 -36.86
C PRO A 27 -9.71 20.73 -36.26
N ASP A 28 -8.45 20.57 -36.67
CA ASP A 28 -7.57 19.53 -36.14
C ASP A 28 -7.18 19.78 -34.67
N GLN A 29 -6.92 21.03 -34.28
CA GLN A 29 -6.65 21.36 -32.88
C GLN A 29 -7.90 21.20 -32.00
N ALA A 30 -9.09 21.54 -32.51
CA ALA A 30 -10.34 21.33 -31.79
C ALA A 30 -10.61 19.83 -31.61
N ALA A 31 -10.41 19.02 -32.65
CA ALA A 31 -10.55 17.56 -32.60
C ALA A 31 -9.55 16.93 -31.61
N LEU A 32 -8.27 17.33 -31.67
CA LEU A 32 -7.23 16.85 -30.74
C LEU A 32 -7.54 17.21 -29.28
N ARG A 33 -8.06 18.42 -29.02
CA ARG A 33 -8.47 18.82 -27.66
C ARG A 33 -9.65 17.99 -27.17
N ALA A 34 -10.66 17.79 -28.02
CA ALA A 34 -11.80 16.94 -27.70
C ALA A 34 -11.38 15.49 -27.42
N GLU A 35 -10.43 14.96 -28.19
CA GLU A 35 -9.86 13.64 -27.98
C GLU A 35 -9.10 13.54 -26.65
N LEU A 36 -8.24 14.52 -26.32
CA LEU A 36 -7.53 14.57 -25.05
C LEU A 36 -8.47 14.63 -23.84
N ASP A 37 -9.56 15.39 -23.93
CA ASP A 37 -10.54 15.49 -22.87
C ASP A 37 -11.31 14.17 -22.69
N SER A 38 -11.62 13.47 -23.79
CA SER A 38 -12.20 12.12 -23.73
C SER A 38 -11.25 11.12 -23.08
N ALA A 39 -9.95 11.17 -23.40
CA ALA A 39 -8.93 10.30 -22.83
C ALA A 39 -8.76 10.55 -21.32
N ARG A 40 -8.74 11.82 -20.89
CA ARG A 40 -8.72 12.20 -19.47
C ARG A 40 -9.96 11.72 -18.72
N GLN A 41 -11.13 11.76 -19.35
CA GLN A 41 -12.36 11.25 -18.74
C GLN A 41 -12.29 9.73 -18.55
N ALA A 42 -11.87 8.99 -19.58
CA ALA A 42 -11.70 7.53 -19.50
C ALA A 42 -10.69 7.12 -18.40
N LEU A 43 -9.60 7.87 -18.25
CA LEU A 43 -8.64 7.65 -17.17
C LEU A 43 -9.27 7.88 -15.78
N ARG A 44 -10.02 8.98 -15.59
CA ARG A 44 -10.69 9.27 -14.32
C ARG A 44 -11.67 8.16 -13.92
N GLU A 45 -12.48 7.68 -14.84
CA GLU A 45 -13.44 6.60 -14.61
C GLU A 45 -12.74 5.28 -14.26
N SER A 46 -11.62 4.99 -14.90
CA SER A 46 -10.81 3.81 -14.60
C SER A 46 -10.18 3.91 -13.21
N SER A 47 -9.62 5.09 -12.84
CA SER A 47 -9.08 5.34 -11.50
C SER A 47 -10.14 5.22 -10.42
N GLN A 48 -11.36 5.71 -10.66
CA GLN A 48 -12.49 5.57 -9.73
C GLN A 48 -12.86 4.10 -9.51
N ARG A 49 -12.93 3.30 -10.59
CA ARG A 49 -13.15 1.85 -10.48
C ARG A 49 -12.05 1.16 -9.69
N VAL A 50 -10.78 1.52 -9.92
CA VAL A 50 -9.66 0.96 -9.16
C VAL A 50 -9.75 1.35 -7.68
N ALA A 51 -10.09 2.59 -7.35
CA ALA A 51 -10.25 3.04 -5.98
C ALA A 51 -11.39 2.31 -5.26
N GLU A 52 -12.51 2.10 -5.94
CA GLU A 52 -13.67 1.37 -5.41
C GLU A 52 -13.36 -0.11 -5.22
N LEU A 53 -12.71 -0.76 -6.19
CA LEU A 53 -12.23 -2.14 -6.04
C LEU A 53 -11.22 -2.24 -4.89
N SER A 54 -10.32 -1.25 -4.76
CA SER A 54 -9.37 -1.19 -3.65
C SER A 54 -10.07 -1.00 -2.30
N ARG A 55 -11.19 -0.26 -2.25
CA ARG A 55 -12.03 -0.13 -1.05
C ARG A 55 -12.74 -1.45 -0.73
N GLN A 56 -13.31 -2.14 -1.70
CA GLN A 56 -14.00 -3.43 -1.48
C GLN A 56 -13.03 -4.55 -1.07
N LEU A 57 -11.86 -4.61 -1.71
CA LEU A 57 -10.76 -5.50 -1.30
C LEU A 57 -10.18 -5.05 0.04
N GLY A 58 -10.11 -3.75 0.26
CA GLY A 58 -9.74 -3.09 1.50
C GLY A 58 -10.68 -3.39 2.65
N GLU A 59 -12.00 -3.44 2.48
CA GLU A 59 -12.93 -3.80 3.56
C GLU A 59 -12.76 -5.25 4.01
N HIS A 60 -12.41 -6.15 3.09
CA HIS A 60 -12.06 -7.53 3.41
C HIS A 60 -10.62 -7.70 3.95
N SER A 61 -9.76 -6.68 3.86
CA SER A 61 -8.33 -6.77 4.22
C SER A 61 -7.81 -5.72 5.23
N ALA A 62 -8.57 -4.65 5.48
CA ALA A 62 -8.32 -3.59 6.46
C ALA A 62 -8.70 -4.04 7.87
N ALA A 63 -9.45 -5.14 8.00
CA ALA A 63 -9.57 -5.90 9.24
C ALA A 63 -8.27 -6.63 9.63
N THR A 64 -7.24 -6.71 8.76
CA THR A 64 -6.17 -7.71 8.94
C THR A 64 -4.80 -7.15 9.34
N ARG A 65 -4.60 -5.84 9.55
CA ARG A 65 -3.28 -5.35 10.06
C ARG A 65 -3.27 -4.07 10.88
N SER A 66 -4.42 -3.50 11.20
CA SER A 66 -4.53 -2.57 12.33
C SER A 66 -4.69 -3.41 13.59
N PHE A 67 -4.10 -2.97 14.70
CA PHE A 67 -4.09 -3.58 16.03
C PHE A 67 -5.50 -3.67 16.65
N THR A 68 -6.39 -4.36 15.96
CA THR A 68 -7.80 -4.31 16.22
C THR A 68 -8.28 -5.70 16.64
N PHE A 69 -7.89 -6.08 17.86
CA PHE A 69 -8.55 -7.07 18.73
C PHE A 69 -10.01 -6.66 19.06
N PHE A 70 -10.73 -5.97 18.17
CA PHE A 70 -12.07 -5.42 18.45
C PHE A 70 -13.13 -6.29 17.79
N GLY A 71 -13.76 -7.08 18.64
CA GLY A 71 -14.97 -7.86 18.39
C GLY A 71 -15.22 -8.80 19.57
N GLU A 72 -14.15 -9.48 20.00
CA GLU A 72 -14.11 -10.30 21.20
C GLU A 72 -12.86 -9.92 21.98
N GLN A 73 -13.01 -9.51 23.24
CA GLN A 73 -11.89 -9.21 24.14
C GLN A 73 -11.16 -10.52 24.48
N ARG A 74 -10.33 -10.99 23.55
CA ARG A 74 -9.50 -12.18 23.78
C ARG A 74 -8.21 -11.76 24.48
N PRO A 75 -7.80 -12.45 25.55
CA PRO A 75 -6.54 -12.16 26.22
C PRO A 75 -5.36 -12.35 25.27
N VAL A 76 -4.35 -11.49 25.41
CA VAL A 76 -3.13 -11.55 24.58
C VAL A 76 -1.90 -11.65 25.46
N LEU A 77 -1.05 -12.63 25.16
CA LEU A 77 0.18 -12.85 25.93
C LEU A 77 1.27 -11.84 25.53
N GLY A 78 1.33 -11.44 24.25
CA GLY A 78 2.35 -10.51 23.73
C GLY A 78 3.65 -11.18 23.28
N VAL A 79 3.55 -12.35 22.64
CA VAL A 79 4.68 -13.06 22.03
C VAL A 79 4.50 -13.19 20.52
N VAL A 80 5.61 -13.17 19.79
CA VAL A 80 5.68 -13.56 18.39
C VAL A 80 6.26 -14.97 18.33
N LEU A 81 5.44 -15.91 17.88
CA LEU A 81 5.84 -17.31 17.71
C LEU A 81 6.38 -17.56 16.29
N GLY A 82 7.41 -18.39 16.21
CA GLY A 82 7.99 -18.91 14.98
C GLY A 82 8.19 -20.42 15.07
N GLU A 83 8.59 -21.01 13.95
CA GLU A 83 8.90 -22.42 13.89
C GLU A 83 10.12 -22.75 14.77
N SER A 84 10.09 -23.90 15.44
CA SER A 84 11.29 -24.48 16.05
C SER A 84 12.06 -25.25 14.98
N ASP A 85 13.38 -25.08 14.94
CA ASP A 85 14.29 -25.64 13.93
C ASP A 85 14.39 -27.19 14.01
N GLY A 86 13.32 -27.88 13.60
CA GLY A 86 13.18 -29.35 13.69
C GLY A 86 12.81 -29.87 15.09
N GLU A 87 12.75 -29.00 16.08
CA GLU A 87 12.43 -29.35 17.45
C GLU A 87 10.94 -29.19 17.76
N VAL A 88 10.50 -29.89 18.80
CA VAL A 88 9.10 -29.92 19.24
C VAL A 88 8.69 -28.58 19.83
N GLY A 89 7.49 -28.12 19.51
CA GLY A 89 6.93 -26.86 20.02
C GLY A 89 7.13 -25.67 19.08
N ALA A 90 6.99 -24.48 19.63
CA ALA A 90 7.16 -23.22 18.91
C ALA A 90 8.28 -22.38 19.55
N ARG A 91 9.08 -21.70 18.73
CA ARG A 91 10.12 -20.78 19.22
C ARG A 91 9.50 -19.40 19.44
N ILE A 92 9.85 -18.73 20.53
CA ILE A 92 9.55 -17.32 20.74
C ILE A 92 10.58 -16.50 19.97
N VAL A 93 10.14 -15.80 18.94
CA VAL A 93 10.99 -14.94 18.10
C VAL A 93 11.16 -13.57 18.76
N ALA A 94 10.06 -13.01 19.25
CA ALA A 94 10.05 -11.70 19.88
C ALA A 94 9.03 -11.65 21.03
N VAL A 95 9.30 -10.76 21.98
CA VAL A 95 8.40 -10.46 23.09
C VAL A 95 8.09 -8.96 23.03
N THR A 96 6.81 -8.63 23.08
CA THR A 96 6.36 -7.23 23.07
C THR A 96 6.68 -6.59 24.42
N PRO A 97 7.28 -5.38 24.46
CA PRO A 97 7.47 -4.64 25.72
C PRO A 97 6.13 -4.38 26.44
N GLU A 98 6.16 -4.31 27.77
CA GLU A 98 4.99 -4.04 28.63
C GLU A 98 3.84 -5.06 28.46
N SER A 99 4.19 -6.30 28.06
CA SER A 99 3.23 -7.39 27.89
C SER A 99 3.20 -8.36 29.08
N ALA A 100 2.16 -9.21 29.12
CA ALA A 100 2.06 -10.31 30.08
C ALA A 100 3.24 -11.29 29.92
N ALA A 101 3.67 -11.56 28.68
CA ALA A 101 4.85 -12.39 28.39
C ALA A 101 6.13 -11.84 29.03
N GLN A 102 6.37 -10.53 28.89
CA GLN A 102 7.54 -9.90 29.48
C GLN A 102 7.50 -9.94 31.02
N THR A 103 6.32 -9.70 31.59
CA THR A 103 6.10 -9.75 33.05
C THR A 103 6.30 -11.18 33.59
N ALA A 104 5.90 -12.19 32.82
CA ALA A 104 6.15 -13.61 33.10
C ALA A 104 7.63 -14.02 32.88
N GLY A 105 8.47 -13.13 32.34
CA GLY A 105 9.89 -13.37 32.13
C GLY A 105 10.24 -14.13 30.86
N LEU A 106 9.30 -14.30 29.93
CA LEU A 106 9.56 -14.89 28.62
C LEU A 106 10.52 -14.01 27.81
N ARG A 107 11.38 -14.66 27.03
CA ARG A 107 12.40 -14.00 26.21
C ARG A 107 12.41 -14.56 24.80
N SER A 108 12.93 -13.74 23.88
CA SER A 108 13.32 -14.22 22.55
C SER A 108 14.31 -15.38 22.67
N GLY A 109 14.08 -16.43 21.89
CA GLY A 109 14.87 -17.66 21.90
C GLY A 109 14.25 -18.79 22.73
N ASP A 110 13.32 -18.49 23.63
CA ASP A 110 12.62 -19.49 24.42
C ASP A 110 11.76 -20.41 23.54
N ARG A 111 11.39 -21.56 24.10
CA ARG A 111 10.59 -22.56 23.41
C ARG A 111 9.33 -22.89 24.18
N LEU A 112 8.19 -22.72 23.52
CA LEU A 112 6.89 -23.11 24.03
C LEU A 112 6.68 -24.61 23.79
N VAL A 113 6.74 -25.39 24.87
CA VAL A 113 6.57 -26.86 24.86
C VAL A 113 5.21 -27.32 25.39
N ALA A 114 4.54 -26.47 26.16
CA ALA A 114 3.21 -26.72 26.70
C ALA A 114 2.48 -25.41 27.00
N VAL A 115 1.15 -25.46 27.01
CA VAL A 115 0.23 -24.40 27.44
C VAL A 115 -0.82 -25.06 28.32
N ASP A 116 -1.06 -24.57 29.53
CA ASP A 116 -2.03 -25.14 30.48
C ASP A 116 -1.95 -26.67 30.67
N GLY A 117 -0.72 -27.19 30.67
CA GLY A 117 -0.46 -28.64 30.78
C GLY A 117 -0.72 -29.44 29.49
N GLN A 118 -1.27 -28.83 28.43
CA GLN A 118 -1.34 -29.42 27.10
C GLN A 118 0.04 -29.38 26.44
N ARG A 119 0.66 -30.56 26.31
CA ARG A 119 1.96 -30.69 25.63
C ARG A 119 1.81 -30.55 24.13
N ILE A 120 2.66 -29.71 23.55
CA ILE A 120 2.84 -29.62 22.10
C ILE A 120 3.88 -30.67 21.74
N VAL A 121 3.51 -31.65 20.91
CA VAL A 121 4.40 -32.77 20.53
C VAL A 121 4.87 -32.68 19.08
N GLN A 122 4.30 -31.77 18.32
CA GLN A 122 4.62 -31.52 16.93
C GLN A 122 5.83 -30.59 16.80
N SER A 123 6.62 -30.79 15.75
CA SER A 123 7.77 -29.95 15.40
C SER A 123 7.50 -29.07 14.19
N GLY A 124 8.37 -28.08 13.95
CA GLY A 124 8.30 -27.21 12.77
C GLY A 124 6.98 -26.45 12.65
N SER A 125 6.44 -26.38 11.43
CA SER A 125 5.18 -25.68 11.14
C SER A 125 3.98 -26.25 11.92
N GLN A 126 3.92 -27.57 12.13
CA GLN A 126 2.84 -28.17 12.92
C GLN A 126 2.93 -27.83 14.41
N GLY A 127 4.15 -27.73 14.95
CA GLY A 127 4.39 -27.27 16.33
C GLY A 127 3.91 -25.83 16.54
N LEU A 128 4.17 -24.96 15.56
CA LEU A 128 3.70 -23.58 15.57
C LEU A 128 2.16 -23.49 15.52
N VAL A 129 1.52 -24.27 14.65
CA VAL A 129 0.04 -24.30 14.55
C VAL A 129 -0.58 -24.81 15.85
N ALA A 130 -0.04 -25.90 16.41
CA ALA A 130 -0.52 -26.46 17.68
C ALA A 130 -0.36 -25.47 18.85
N ALA A 131 0.79 -24.79 18.93
CA ALA A 131 1.02 -23.73 19.92
C ALA A 131 -0.01 -22.60 19.82
N ARG A 132 -0.29 -22.15 18.60
CA ARG A 132 -1.28 -21.07 18.37
C ARG A 132 -2.70 -21.51 18.72
N ALA A 133 -3.06 -22.75 18.40
CA ALA A 133 -4.36 -23.31 18.77
C ALA A 133 -4.52 -23.35 20.29
N ALA A 134 -3.52 -23.88 21.01
CA ALA A 134 -3.56 -23.97 22.47
C ALA A 134 -3.68 -22.59 23.15
N LEU A 135 -3.06 -21.54 22.60
CA LEU A 135 -3.20 -20.17 23.10
C LEU A 135 -4.54 -19.51 22.72
N ALA A 136 -5.20 -19.97 21.66
CA ALA A 136 -6.46 -19.40 21.18
C ALA A 136 -7.67 -19.83 22.03
N ASP A 137 -7.54 -20.96 22.73
CA ASP A 137 -8.58 -21.55 23.58
C ASP A 137 -8.47 -21.09 25.05
N LEU A 138 -7.57 -20.15 25.37
CA LEU A 138 -7.39 -19.62 26.73
C LEU A 138 -8.51 -18.65 27.12
N GLU A 139 -9.10 -18.90 28.30
CA GLU A 139 -10.11 -18.05 28.93
C GLU A 139 -9.49 -17.18 30.04
N GLU A 140 -10.26 -16.18 30.50
CA GLU A 140 -9.82 -15.31 31.59
C GLU A 140 -9.70 -16.09 32.91
N GLY A 141 -8.51 -16.05 33.53
CA GLY A 141 -8.27 -16.66 34.86
C GLY A 141 -7.56 -18.02 34.85
N GLN A 142 -7.08 -18.48 33.69
CA GLN A 142 -6.10 -19.57 33.56
C GLN A 142 -4.67 -19.03 33.69
#